data_AF-A0A5K0Z634-F1
#
_entry.id   AF-A0A5K0Z634-F1
#
_cell.length_a   1.000
_cell.length_b   1.000
_cell.length_c   1.000
_cell.angle_alpha   90.00
_cell.angle_beta   90.00
_cell.angle_gamma   90.00
#
_symmetry.space_group_name_H-M   'P 1'
#
loop_
_entity.id
_entity.type
_entity.pdbx_description
1 polymer ?
#
loop_
_entity_poly.entity_id
_entity_poly.type
_entity_poly.pdbx_seq_one_letter_code
_entity_poly.pdbx_strand_id
1 'polypeptide(L)' 'VSDGQVKLVEGALSKVMLENNQCYLLDCGAEVYVWVGRVTQLEERKAATLAAD' A
#
# COMPACT_ATOMS: atom_id res chain seq x y z
N VAL A 1 2.43 -1.82 -3.90
CA VAL A 1 3.16 -0.92 -4.83
C VAL A 1 4.55 -1.47 -5.00
N SER A 2 4.93 -1.87 -6.21
CA SER A 2 6.22 -2.47 -6.50
C SER A 2 6.67 -2.01 -7.89
N ASP A 3 7.95 -1.65 -8.05
CA ASP A 3 8.52 -1.15 -9.31
C ASP A 3 7.75 0.03 -9.94
N GLY A 4 7.18 0.90 -9.09
CA GLY A 4 6.37 2.04 -9.54
C GLY A 4 4.97 1.67 -10.06
N GLN A 5 4.55 0.41 -9.94
CA GLN A 5 3.24 -0.06 -10.34
C GLN A 5 2.35 -0.37 -9.13
N VAL A 6 1.07 0.00 -9.24
CA VAL A 6 0.02 -0.35 -8.28
C VAL A 6 -0.71 -1.59 -8.80
N LYS A 7 -0.69 -2.67 -8.02
CA LYS A 7 -1.47 -3.86 -8.29
C LYS A 7 -2.76 -3.81 -7.48
N LEU A 8 -3.90 -3.96 -8.15
CA LEU A 8 -5.20 -4.05 -7.50
C LEU A 8 -5.33 -5.39 -6.77
N VAL A 9 -5.80 -5.33 -5.52
CA VAL A 9 -6.07 -6.51 -4.68
C VAL A 9 -7.57 -6.56 -4.44
N GLU A 10 -8.23 -7.58 -4.96
CA GLU A 10 -9.67 -7.78 -4.77
C GLU A 10 -9.95 -8.57 -3.48
N GLY A 11 -10.99 -8.18 -2.76
CA GLY A 11 -11.45 -8.89 -1.56
C GLY A 11 -11.77 -7.96 -0.38
N ALA A 12 -12.31 -8.54 0.68
CA ALA A 12 -12.57 -7.81 1.92
C ALA A 12 -11.24 -7.48 2.62
N LEU A 13 -11.02 -6.20 2.91
CA LEU A 13 -9.84 -5.74 3.63
C LEU A 13 -9.70 -6.50 4.96
N SER A 14 -8.58 -7.17 5.15
CA SER A 14 -8.26 -7.85 6.41
C SER A 14 -6.78 -7.73 6.72
N LYS A 15 -6.43 -7.74 8.02
CA LYS A 15 -5.05 -7.57 8.48
C LYS A 15 -4.09 -8.61 7.92
N VAL A 16 -4.58 -9.83 7.63
CA VAL A 16 -3.76 -10.92 7.08
C VAL A 16 -3.25 -10.62 5.66
N MET A 17 -3.89 -9.70 4.93
CA MET A 17 -3.47 -9.29 3.59
C MET A 17 -2.30 -8.29 3.58
N LEU A 18 -1.95 -7.72 4.75
CA LEU A 18 -0.97 -6.65 4.85
C LEU A 18 0.42 -7.23 5.18
N GLU A 19 1.20 -7.51 4.13
CA GLU A 19 2.52 -8.13 4.26
C GLU A 19 3.59 -7.12 4.67
N ASN A 20 4.38 -7.42 5.72
CA ASN A 20 5.36 -6.50 6.30
C ASN A 20 6.47 -5.99 5.36
N ASN A 21 6.60 -6.54 4.16
CA ASN A 21 7.57 -6.16 3.13
C ASN A 21 6.94 -5.41 1.95
N GLN A 22 5.66 -5.00 2.03
CA GLN A 22 4.97 -4.28 0.96
C GLN A 22 4.37 -2.95 1.43
N CYS A 23 3.93 -2.11 0.50
CA CYS A 23 3.09 -0.94 0.78
C CYS A 23 1.75 -1.07 0.05
N TYR A 24 0.67 -0.62 0.69
CA TYR A 24 -0.70 -0.69 0.16
C TYR A 24 -1.39 0.67 0.25
N LEU A 25 -2.19 0.97 -0.77
CA LEU A 25 -3.20 2.02 -0.73
C LEU A 25 -4.52 1.36 -0.32
N LEU A 26 -5.08 1.81 0.80
CA LEU A 26 -6.31 1.28 1.35
C LEU A 26 -7.43 2.27 1.06
N ASP A 27 -8.24 1.95 0.05
CA ASP A 27 -9.44 2.72 -0.28
C ASP A 27 -10.58 2.34 0.67
N CYS A 28 -10.97 3.27 1.54
CA CYS A 28 -12.06 3.14 2.49
C CYS A 28 -13.30 3.96 2.07
N GLY A 29 -13.38 4.36 0.79
CA GLY A 29 -14.46 5.15 0.21
C GLY A 29 -14.31 6.65 0.47
N ALA A 30 -14.41 7.09 1.74
CA ALA A 30 -14.30 8.51 2.09
C ALA A 30 -12.85 8.99 2.21
N GLU A 31 -11.95 8.08 2.53
CA GLU A 31 -10.54 8.35 2.79
C GLU A 31 -9.68 7.23 2.21
N VAL A 32 -8.47 7.58 1.79
CA VAL A 32 -7.45 6.63 1.36
C VAL A 32 -6.32 6.65 2.38
N TYR A 33 -5.91 5.47 2.84
CA TYR A 33 -4.82 5.33 3.80
C TYR A 33 -3.64 4.62 3.17
N VAL A 34 -2.42 5.07 3.49
CA VAL A 34 -1.20 4.37 3.10
C VAL A 34 -0.76 3.44 4.22
N TRP A 35 -0.76 2.14 3.98
CA TRP A 35 -0.09 1.19 4.85
C TRP A 35 1.33 0.94 4.37
N VAL A 36 2.29 1.07 5.28
CA VAL A 36 3.71 0.88 5.01
C VAL A 36 4.24 -0.31 5.81
N GLY A 37 4.66 -1.36 5.13
CA GLY A 37 5.29 -2.51 5.74
C GLY A 37 6.63 -2.16 6.38
N ARG A 38 6.91 -2.76 7.54
CA ARG A 38 8.11 -2.49 8.34
C ARG A 38 9.43 -2.72 7.58
N VAL A 39 9.44 -3.65 6.63
CA VAL A 39 10.63 -4.16 5.93
C VAL A 39 10.70 -3.64 4.48
N THR A 40 9.91 -2.62 4.14
CA THR A 40 9.90 -2.03 2.79
C THR A 40 11.18 -1.23 2.51
N GLN A 41 11.46 -0.97 1.24
CA GLN A 41 12.56 -0.09 0.84
C GLN A 41 12.10 1.38 0.82
N LEU A 42 13.05 2.31 0.90
CA LEU A 42 12.73 3.75 0.92
C LEU A 42 11.97 4.19 -0.33
N GLU A 43 12.35 3.66 -1.49
CA GLU A 43 11.72 4.03 -2.77
C GLU A 43 10.28 3.52 -2.86
N GLU A 44 9.99 2.32 -2.35
CA GLU A 44 8.61 1.81 -2.27
C GLU A 44 7.73 2.65 -1.35
N ARG A 45 8.29 3.11 -0.21
CA ARG A 45 7.58 4.01 0.71
C ARG A 45 7.23 5.34 0.05
N LYS A 46 8.20 5.97 -0.63
CA LYS A 46 7.99 7.23 -1.35
C LYS A 46 6.96 7.06 -2.46
N ALA A 47 7.07 5.99 -3.24
CA ALA A 47 6.13 5.70 -4.32
C ALA A 47 4.70 5.53 -3.79
N ALA A 48 4.52 4.84 -2.65
CA ALA A 48 3.22 4.66 -2.03
C ALA A 48 2.64 5.96 -1.49
N THR A 49 3.45 6.81 -0.85
CA THR A 49 3.01 8.14 -0.39
C THR A 49 2.64 9.06 -1.55
N LEU A 50 3.47 9.12 -2.59
CA LEU A 50 3.19 9.94 -3.79
C LEU A 50 1.94 9.48 -4.54
N ALA A 51 1.61 8.18 -4.50
CA ALA A 51 0.41 7.65 -5.14
C ALA A 51 -0.88 7.93 -4.35
N ALA A 52 -0.78 8.43 -3.12
CA ALA A 52 -1.92 8.76 -2.26
C ALA A 52 -2.22 10.26 -2.20
N ASP A 53 -1.33 11.12 -2.71
CA ASP A 53 -1.55 12.56 -2.93
C ASP A 53 -2.31 12.79 -4.25
#